data_AF-A0A1G4X4E4-F1
#
_entry.id   AF-A0A1G4X4E4-F1
#
_cell.length_a   1.000
_cell.length_b   1.000
_cell.length_c   1.000
_cell.angle_alpha   90.00
_cell.angle_beta   90.00
_cell.angle_gamma   90.00
#
_symmetry.space_group_name_H-M   'P 1'
#
loop_
_entity.id
_entity.type
_entity.pdbx_description
1 polymer ?
#
loop_
_entity_poly.entity_id
_entity_poly.type
_entity_poly.pdbx_seq_one_letter_code
_entity_poly.pdbx_strand_id
1 'polypeptide(L)' 'MTARLPLLDECEYYTTANDAGDRFVGRVKQFSDLKTRPFASRADAANEIVTLTAARLRRLHGALPVDQEKPRGA' A
#
# COMPACT_ATOMS: atom_id res chain seq x y z
N MET A 1 -3.78 1.43 22.18
CA MET A 1 -4.13 0.50 21.10
C MET A 1 -3.01 0.53 20.08
N THR A 2 -2.14 -0.47 20.07
CA THR A 2 -1.07 -0.59 19.08
C THR A 2 -1.73 -0.99 17.76
N ALA A 3 -2.02 -0.02 16.90
CA ALA A 3 -2.56 -0.30 15.57
C ALA A 3 -1.49 -1.05 14.78
N ARG A 4 -1.65 -2.38 14.66
CA ARG A 4 -0.76 -3.20 13.84
C ARG A 4 -0.92 -2.76 12.40
N LEU A 5 0.19 -2.43 11.74
CA LEU A 5 0.18 -2.17 10.30
C LEU A 5 -0.24 -3.47 9.57
N PRO A 6 -1.18 -3.40 8.61
CA PRO A 6 -1.56 -4.58 7.84
C PRO A 6 -0.38 -5.05 7.00
N LEU A 7 -0.25 -6.37 6.81
CA LEU A 7 0.69 -6.92 5.84
C LEU A 7 0.22 -6.62 4.41
N LEU A 8 1.14 -6.67 3.45
CA LEU A 8 0.83 -6.40 2.05
C LEU A 8 -0.25 -7.35 1.50
N ASP A 9 -0.24 -8.60 1.93
CA ASP A 9 -1.17 -9.66 1.50
C ASP A 9 -2.55 -9.53 2.17
N GLU A 10 -2.62 -8.86 3.34
CA GLU A 10 -3.87 -8.60 4.05
C GLU A 10 -4.61 -7.36 3.50
N CYS A 11 -3.98 -6.62 2.58
CA CYS A 11 -4.55 -5.43 1.99
C CYS A 11 -5.55 -5.79 0.89
N GLU A 12 -6.70 -5.11 0.89
CA GLU A 12 -7.75 -5.33 -0.09
C GLU A 12 -7.57 -4.38 -1.28
N TYR A 13 -7.06 -4.93 -2.38
CA TYR A 13 -6.83 -4.21 -3.63
C TYR A 13 -8.03 -4.29 -4.55
N TYR A 14 -8.34 -3.18 -5.21
CA TYR A 14 -9.38 -3.12 -6.22
C TYR A 14 -9.02 -2.10 -7.30
N THR A 15 -9.61 -2.27 -8.48
CA THR A 15 -9.45 -1.33 -9.59
C THR A 15 -10.80 -0.75 -9.97
N THR A 16 -10.82 0.52 -10.31
CA THR A 16 -12.01 1.22 -10.80
C THR A 16 -11.69 1.90 -12.12
N ALA A 17 -12.66 1.93 -13.05
CA ALA A 17 -12.54 2.79 -14.21
C ALA A 17 -12.58 4.27 -13.80
N ASN A 18 -11.92 5.15 -14.56
CA ASN A 18 -12.10 6.59 -14.48
C ASN A 18 -13.47 7.00 -15.05
N ASP A 19 -13.86 8.27 -14.87
CA ASP A 19 -15.17 8.78 -15.33
C ASP A 19 -15.38 8.65 -16.85
N ALA A 20 -14.29 8.62 -17.62
CA ALA A 20 -14.33 8.41 -19.07
C ALA A 20 -14.42 6.93 -19.48
N GLY A 21 -14.24 5.98 -18.55
CA GLY A 21 -14.32 4.55 -18.80
C GLY A 21 -13.15 3.93 -19.58
N ASP A 22 -12.14 4.71 -19.95
CA ASP A 22 -11.01 4.30 -20.79
C ASP A 22 -9.75 3.90 -20.01
N ARG A 23 -9.68 4.25 -18.71
CA ARG A 23 -8.51 3.97 -17.86
C ARG A 23 -8.91 3.42 -16.51
N PHE A 24 -8.01 2.67 -15.92
CA PHE A 24 -8.16 2.02 -14.63
C PHE A 24 -7.24 2.65 -13.59
N VAL A 25 -7.78 2.82 -12.39
CA VAL A 25 -7.08 3.31 -11.22
C VAL A 25 -7.08 2.21 -10.17
N GLY A 26 -5.90 1.80 -9.72
CA GLY A 26 -5.72 0.88 -8.61
C GLY A 26 -5.87 1.61 -7.28
N ARG A 27 -6.55 0.96 -6.33
CA ARG A 27 -6.86 1.47 -5.00
C ARG A 27 -6.70 0.35 -3.97
N VAL A 28 -6.49 0.73 -2.71
CA VAL A 28 -6.42 -0.18 -1.57
C VAL A 28 -7.32 0.35 -0.46
N LYS A 29 -8.16 -0.51 0.14
CA LYS A 29 -9.13 -0.05 1.16
C LYS A 29 -8.47 0.50 2.42
N GLN A 30 -7.34 -0.08 2.82
CA GLN A 30 -6.62 0.28 4.04
C GLN A 30 -5.97 1.67 3.95
N PHE A 31 -5.69 2.14 2.74
CA PHE A 31 -5.10 3.47 2.48
C PHE A 31 -5.93 4.20 1.43
N SER A 32 -7.03 4.82 1.86
CA SER A 32 -7.96 5.54 0.97
C SER A 32 -7.32 6.71 0.22
N ASP A 33 -6.23 7.28 0.74
CA ASP A 33 -5.41 8.29 0.08
C ASP A 33 -4.51 7.73 -1.03
N LEU A 34 -4.23 6.42 -0.99
CA LEU A 34 -3.33 5.76 -1.93
C LEU A 34 -4.09 5.27 -3.16
N LYS A 35 -3.73 5.86 -4.29
CA LYS A 35 -4.26 5.51 -5.61
C LYS A 35 -3.15 5.56 -6.65
N THR A 36 -3.27 4.75 -7.68
CA THR A 36 -2.35 4.82 -8.81
C THR A 36 -2.69 5.99 -9.72
N ARG A 37 -1.78 6.31 -10.63
CA ARG A 37 -2.15 7.02 -11.86
C ARG A 37 -3.11 6.18 -12.71
N PRO A 38 -3.88 6.77 -13.65
CA PRO A 38 -4.71 6.01 -14.57
C PRO A 38 -3.87 5.18 -15.56
N PHE A 39 -4.21 3.91 -15.75
CA PHE A 39 -3.59 2.99 -16.72
C PHE A 39 -4.58 2.50 -17.75
N ALA A 40 -4.11 2.13 -18.94
CA ALA A 40 -4.97 1.56 -19.98
C ALA A 40 -5.49 0.14 -19.62
N SER A 41 -4.80 -0.58 -18.73
CA SER A 41 -5.14 -1.94 -18.33
C SER A 41 -5.41 -2.05 -16.83
N ARG A 42 -6.38 -2.91 -16.47
CA ARG A 42 -6.67 -3.28 -15.07
C ARG A 42 -5.48 -3.97 -14.41
N ALA A 43 -4.76 -4.81 -15.16
CA ALA A 43 -3.63 -5.57 -14.62
C ALA A 43 -2.47 -4.64 -14.22
N ASP A 44 -2.15 -3.64 -15.05
CA ASP A 44 -1.13 -2.65 -14.74
C ASP A 44 -1.51 -1.79 -13.53
N ALA A 45 -2.78 -1.35 -13.46
CA ALA A 45 -3.29 -0.62 -12.31
C ALA A 45 -3.23 -1.45 -11.01
N ALA A 46 -3.53 -2.76 -11.08
CA ALA A 46 -3.44 -3.67 -9.94
C ALA A 46 -1.98 -3.87 -9.50
N ASN A 47 -1.06 -4.09 -10.44
CA ASN A 47 0.35 -4.29 -10.11
C ASN A 47 1.00 -3.02 -9.51
N GLU A 48 0.65 -1.85 -10.04
CA GLU A 48 1.13 -0.58 -9.55
C GLU A 48 0.62 -0.30 -8.12
N ILE A 49 -0.67 -0.55 -7.81
CA ILE A 49 -1.19 -0.28 -6.47
C ILE A 49 -0.54 -1.18 -5.41
N VAL A 50 -0.25 -2.43 -5.75
CA VAL A 50 0.49 -3.34 -4.87
C VAL A 50 1.90 -2.79 -4.61
N THR A 51 2.59 -2.35 -5.66
CA THR A 51 3.93 -1.75 -5.55
C THR A 51 3.93 -0.49 -4.68
N LEU A 52 2.97 0.42 -4.89
CA LEU A 52 2.82 1.63 -4.08
C LEU A 52 2.49 1.32 -2.62
N THR A 53 1.65 0.31 -2.38
CA THR A 53 1.26 -0.12 -1.03
C THR A 53 2.47 -0.70 -0.30
N ALA A 54 3.29 -1.51 -0.96
CA ALA A 54 4.54 -2.03 -0.40
C ALA A 54 5.50 -0.89 -0.02
N ALA A 55 5.66 0.11 -0.88
CA ALA A 55 6.48 1.28 -0.58
C ALA A 55 5.93 2.09 0.61
N ARG A 56 4.60 2.25 0.70
CA ARG A 56 3.93 2.93 1.82
C ARG A 56 4.13 2.19 3.13
N LEU A 57 3.92 0.87 3.15
CA LEU A 57 4.12 0.03 4.31
C LEU A 57 5.57 0.05 4.79
N ARG A 58 6.55 0.01 3.87
CA ARG A 58 7.98 0.15 4.22
C ARG A 58 8.27 1.50 4.89
N ARG A 59 7.68 2.60 4.40
CA ARG A 59 7.83 3.92 5.03
C ARG A 59 7.21 3.96 6.42
N LEU A 60 6.04 3.35 6.60
CA LEU A 60 5.39 3.27 7.92
C LEU A 60 6.20 2.39 8.88
N HIS A 61 6.73 1.26 8.42
CA HIS A 61 7.62 0.41 9.22
C HIS A 61 8.93 1.11 9.59
N GLY A 62 9.53 1.88 8.68
CA GLY A 62 10.75 2.64 8.96
C GLY A 62 10.52 3.91 9.80
N ALA A 63 9.29 4.43 9.82
CA ALA A 63 8.89 5.59 10.63
C ALA A 63 8.38 5.19 12.03
N LEU A 64 8.00 3.93 12.24
CA LEU A 64 7.91 3.37 13.57
C LEU A 64 9.32 3.40 14.16
N PRO A 65 9.53 3.96 15.37
CA PRO A 65 10.80 3.78 16.04
C PRO A 65 11.00 2.28 16.12
N VAL A 66 12.04 1.79 15.45
CA VAL A 66 12.64 0.53 15.85
C VAL A 66 12.94 0.73 17.32
N ASP A 67 12.14 0.11 18.20
CA ASP A 67 12.63 -0.25 19.50
C ASP A 67 13.76 -1.22 19.17
N GLN A 68 14.94 -0.65 18.90
CA GLN A 68 16.18 -1.37 18.90
C GLN A 68 16.28 -1.84 20.33
N GLU A 69 15.81 -3.06 20.55
CA GLU A 69 16.15 -3.87 21.69
C GLU A 69 17.65 -3.66 21.93
N LYS A 70 17.93 -2.82 22.92
CA LYS A 70 19.26 -2.55 23.43
C LYS A 70 19.93 -3.91 23.64
N PRO A 71 21.09 -4.21 23.04
CA PRO A 71 21.77 -5.46 23.36
C PRO A 71 22.05 -5.46 24.87
N ARG A 72 21.36 -6.35 25.58
CA ARG A 72 21.69 -6.69 26.97
C ARG A 72 22.83 -7.70 26.92
N GLY A 73 23.97 -7.31 27.48
CA GLY A 73 25.10 -8.18 27.79
C GLY A 73 26.00 -8.45 26.57
N ALA A 74 27.30 -8.61 26.72
CA ALA A 74 28.04 -9.05 27.91
C ALA A 74 29.32 -8.22 28.11
#